data_AF-A0A5J4YET0-F1
#
_entry.id   AF-A0A5J4YET0-F1
#
_cell.length_a   1.000
_cell.length_b   1.000
_cell.length_c   1.000
_cell.angle_alpha   90.00
_cell.angle_beta   90.00
_cell.angle_gamma   90.00
#
_symmetry.space_group_name_H-M   'P 1'
#
loop_
_entity.id
_entity.type
_entity.pdbx_description
1 polymer ?
#
loop_
_entity_poly.entity_id
_entity_poly.type
_entity_poly.pdbx_seq_one_letter_code
_entity_poly.pdbx_strand_id
1 'polypeptide(L)'
;MPARASASEQPEALAQSRVKAKQLMIDSLRSIQLQGLSPVNARLTFAGDLPVESFQCQLWEPARAVQELQPDDSVMMVKRFDNISSPDSVAVMSLKGQLLGYVPRRHIARFVNDTTCGHVYAVSQDAASLWRLTVACRPELPPLTVDTIPANLASYARIGEALNPDDWEAVQAVTLQQAGYRCRECGPVGQLQCRERWRFYEGYQVIKLMGFAAAHPQVCAVKHLDPCCLPSDPRRQHAVALLQHINEWCISETEDYLNYARSLVLQRGKEQWTFDLTWLTENGFAIPARLQSVCGPTIPANVEIRLQSKEVSERRSKFVKGGCCFQ
;
A
#
# COMPACT_ATOMS: atom_id res chain seq x y z
N MET A 1 -49.73 -17.27 -12.29
CA MET A 1 -48.72 -16.83 -11.32
C MET A 1 -47.38 -17.40 -11.74
N PRO A 2 -46.38 -16.61 -12.14
CA PRO A 2 -45.08 -17.16 -12.51
C PRO A 2 -44.31 -17.57 -11.26
N ALA A 3 -43.70 -18.76 -11.31
CA ALA A 3 -42.91 -19.33 -10.23
C ALA A 3 -41.70 -18.43 -9.91
N ARG A 4 -41.51 -18.13 -8.62
CA ARG A 4 -40.28 -17.50 -8.10
C ARG A 4 -39.14 -18.50 -8.28
N ALA A 5 -38.18 -18.19 -9.16
CA ALA A 5 -36.91 -18.90 -9.22
C ALA A 5 -36.15 -18.72 -7.90
N SER A 6 -35.64 -19.82 -7.35
CA SER A 6 -34.88 -19.87 -6.09
C SER A 6 -33.53 -19.19 -6.25
N ALA A 7 -33.27 -18.17 -5.43
CA ALA A 7 -32.06 -17.34 -5.46
C ALA A 7 -30.81 -18.01 -4.84
N SER A 8 -30.74 -19.34 -4.73
CA SER A 8 -29.68 -20.03 -3.97
C SER A 8 -28.52 -20.60 -4.80
N GLU A 9 -28.57 -20.58 -6.14
CA GLU A 9 -27.54 -21.21 -7.00
C GLU A 9 -26.50 -20.22 -7.60
N GLN A 10 -26.69 -18.91 -7.42
CA GLN A 10 -25.80 -17.91 -8.03
C GLN A 10 -24.43 -17.65 -7.35
N PRO A 11 -24.25 -17.82 -6.03
CA PRO A 11 -22.97 -17.45 -5.37
C PRO A 11 -21.80 -18.37 -5.76
N GLU A 12 -22.05 -19.66 -5.88
CA GLU A 12 -21.00 -20.68 -6.06
C GLU A 12 -20.42 -20.64 -7.48
N ALA A 13 -21.26 -20.44 -8.49
CA ALA A 13 -20.83 -20.24 -9.87
C ALA A 13 -19.99 -18.96 -10.05
N LEU A 14 -20.31 -17.90 -9.31
CA LEU A 14 -19.54 -16.64 -9.33
C LEU A 14 -18.18 -16.80 -8.65
N ALA A 15 -18.13 -17.49 -7.51
CA ALA A 15 -16.88 -17.80 -6.81
C ALA A 15 -15.94 -18.67 -7.67
N GLN A 16 -16.47 -19.75 -8.27
CA GLN A 16 -15.70 -20.62 -9.18
C GLN A 16 -15.21 -19.88 -10.43
N SER A 17 -16.03 -18.97 -10.97
CA SER A 17 -15.64 -18.10 -12.11
C SER A 17 -14.46 -17.19 -11.75
N ARG A 18 -14.45 -16.61 -10.54
CA ARG A 18 -13.35 -15.76 -10.05
C ARG A 18 -12.05 -16.54 -9.84
N VAL A 19 -12.11 -17.72 -9.25
CA VAL A 19 -10.93 -18.61 -9.10
C VAL A 19 -10.35 -18.95 -10.47
N LYS A 20 -11.20 -19.35 -11.42
CA LYS A 20 -10.78 -19.66 -12.79
C LYS A 20 -10.19 -18.45 -13.51
N ALA A 21 -10.76 -17.25 -13.32
CA ALA A 21 -10.23 -16.02 -13.90
C ALA A 21 -8.85 -15.64 -13.32
N LYS A 22 -8.65 -15.78 -12.00
CA LYS A 22 -7.34 -15.60 -11.36
C LYS A 22 -6.31 -16.59 -11.89
N GLN A 23 -6.69 -17.87 -12.05
CA GLN A 23 -5.79 -18.89 -12.59
C GLN A 23 -5.40 -18.64 -14.06
N LEU A 24 -6.38 -18.30 -14.93
CA LEU A 24 -6.11 -17.97 -16.33
C LEU A 24 -5.22 -16.74 -16.49
N MET A 25 -5.38 -15.75 -15.62
CA MET A 25 -4.49 -14.59 -15.56
C MET A 25 -3.06 -15.01 -15.17
N ILE A 26 -2.88 -15.83 -14.14
CA ILE A 26 -1.56 -16.38 -13.74
C ILE A 26 -0.89 -17.13 -14.90
N ASP A 27 -1.65 -17.95 -15.64
CA ASP A 27 -1.11 -18.77 -16.72
C ASP A 27 -0.79 -17.95 -17.99
N SER A 28 -1.60 -16.93 -18.30
CA SER A 28 -1.29 -15.99 -19.40
C SER A 28 0.01 -15.23 -19.16
N LEU A 29 0.36 -14.94 -17.90
CA LEU A 29 1.59 -14.22 -17.54
C LEU A 29 2.85 -15.03 -17.73
N ARG A 30 2.78 -16.35 -17.53
CA ARG A 30 3.90 -17.24 -17.80
C ARG A 30 4.27 -17.27 -19.29
N SER A 31 3.35 -16.88 -20.16
CA SER A 31 3.53 -16.90 -21.63
C SER A 31 4.14 -15.62 -22.22
N ILE A 32 4.22 -14.50 -21.47
CA ILE A 32 4.87 -13.28 -21.93
C ILE A 32 6.39 -13.42 -21.72
N GLN A 33 7.16 -13.53 -22.80
CA GLN A 33 8.63 -13.62 -22.76
C GLN A 33 9.23 -12.35 -22.16
N LEU A 34 9.85 -12.47 -20.97
CA LEU A 34 10.47 -11.38 -20.23
C LEU A 34 11.98 -11.66 -20.09
N GLN A 35 12.80 -11.03 -20.95
CA GLN A 35 14.26 -11.01 -20.76
C GLN A 35 14.63 -9.94 -19.71
N GLY A 36 15.42 -10.35 -18.70
CA GLY A 36 15.67 -9.56 -17.48
C GLY A 36 14.49 -9.66 -16.52
N LEU A 37 14.72 -10.05 -15.26
CA LEU A 37 13.63 -10.34 -14.32
C LEU A 37 12.64 -9.17 -14.26
N SER A 38 11.45 -9.37 -14.83
CA SER A 38 10.38 -8.40 -14.74
C SER A 38 10.07 -8.12 -13.26
N PRO A 39 9.54 -6.93 -12.91
CA PRO A 39 9.10 -6.67 -11.55
C PRO A 39 8.13 -7.72 -11.01
N VAL A 40 7.35 -8.35 -11.89
CA VAL A 40 6.45 -9.46 -11.52
C VAL A 40 7.24 -10.70 -11.09
N ASN A 41 8.24 -11.13 -11.87
CA ASN A 41 9.04 -12.31 -11.52
C ASN A 41 9.88 -12.07 -10.25
N ALA A 42 10.49 -10.90 -10.14
CA ALA A 42 11.21 -10.52 -8.92
C ALA A 42 10.29 -10.51 -7.69
N ARG A 43 9.07 -9.99 -7.85
CA ARG A 43 8.04 -9.98 -6.81
C ARG A 43 7.65 -11.39 -6.39
N LEU A 44 7.47 -12.32 -7.31
CA LEU A 44 7.11 -13.70 -7.00
C LEU A 44 8.20 -14.39 -6.17
N THR A 45 9.46 -14.23 -6.56
CA THR A 45 10.59 -14.75 -5.75
C THR A 45 10.62 -14.09 -4.37
N PHE A 46 10.54 -12.76 -4.32
CA PHE A 46 10.57 -12.02 -3.06
C PHE A 46 9.40 -12.35 -2.12
N ALA A 47 8.20 -12.57 -2.67
CA ALA A 47 7.02 -12.95 -1.90
C ALA A 47 7.07 -14.43 -1.45
N GLY A 48 7.75 -15.30 -2.19
CA GLY A 48 7.93 -16.71 -1.86
C GLY A 48 8.70 -16.94 -0.56
N ASP A 49 9.60 -16.02 -0.21
CA ASP A 49 10.39 -16.07 1.02
C ASP A 49 9.63 -15.55 2.26
N LEU A 50 8.48 -14.91 2.07
CA LEU A 50 7.70 -14.31 3.15
C LEU A 50 6.48 -15.16 3.52
N PRO A 51 6.28 -15.46 4.82
CA PRO A 51 5.18 -16.30 5.26
C PRO A 51 3.83 -15.60 5.07
N VAL A 52 2.84 -16.37 4.65
CA VAL A 52 1.43 -15.95 4.73
C VAL A 52 0.95 -16.18 6.15
N GLU A 53 0.49 -15.11 6.79
CA GLU A 53 -0.07 -15.13 8.14
C GLU A 53 -1.57 -14.81 8.08
N SER A 54 -2.35 -15.44 8.96
CA SER A 54 -3.78 -15.17 9.10
C SER A 54 -4.08 -14.37 10.37
N PHE A 55 -5.00 -13.41 10.25
CA PHE A 55 -5.37 -12.51 11.32
C PHE A 55 -6.89 -12.50 11.48
N GLN A 56 -7.36 -12.84 12.67
CA GLN A 56 -8.77 -12.75 13.02
C GLN A 56 -9.10 -11.32 13.47
N CYS A 57 -9.75 -10.57 12.59
CA CYS A 57 -10.11 -9.18 12.75
C CYS A 57 -11.51 -9.02 13.37
N GLN A 58 -11.68 -7.92 14.10
CA GLN A 58 -12.99 -7.50 14.59
C GLN A 58 -13.70 -6.74 13.48
N LEU A 59 -14.91 -7.19 13.13
CA LEU A 59 -15.75 -6.51 12.14
C LEU A 59 -16.37 -5.23 12.72
N TRP A 60 -16.41 -4.19 11.90
CA TRP A 60 -17.07 -2.91 12.23
C TRP A 60 -18.59 -3.01 12.00
N GLU A 61 -19.01 -3.58 10.87
CA GLU A 61 -20.41 -3.81 10.49
C GLU A 61 -20.63 -5.27 10.05
N PRO A 62 -20.84 -6.20 11.01
CA PRO A 62 -20.98 -7.62 10.71
C PRO A 62 -22.03 -7.98 9.66
N ALA A 63 -23.24 -7.41 9.77
CA ALA A 63 -24.36 -7.76 8.90
C ALA A 63 -24.05 -7.49 7.43
N ARG A 64 -23.37 -6.37 7.14
CA ARG A 64 -22.96 -5.99 5.79
C ARG A 64 -21.80 -6.84 5.30
N ALA A 65 -20.77 -7.00 6.12
CA ALA A 65 -19.58 -7.77 5.77
C ALA A 65 -19.91 -9.23 5.41
N VAL A 66 -20.84 -9.85 6.14
CA VAL A 66 -21.27 -11.24 5.89
C VAL A 66 -22.01 -11.40 4.55
N GLN A 67 -22.72 -10.36 4.11
CA GLN A 67 -23.45 -10.39 2.83
C GLN A 67 -22.54 -10.11 1.63
N GLU A 68 -21.56 -9.23 1.80
CA GLU A 68 -20.76 -8.69 0.70
C GLU A 68 -19.43 -9.42 0.49
N LEU A 69 -18.79 -9.92 1.56
CA LEU A 69 -17.45 -10.52 1.46
C LEU A 69 -17.52 -12.00 1.14
N GLN A 70 -16.71 -12.41 0.17
CA GLN A 70 -16.48 -13.80 -0.19
C GLN A 70 -15.03 -14.20 0.14
N PRO A 71 -14.76 -15.49 0.37
CA PRO A 71 -13.39 -15.99 0.35
C PRO A 71 -12.67 -15.55 -0.92
N ASP A 72 -11.37 -15.26 -0.78
CA ASP A 72 -10.47 -14.75 -1.82
C ASP A 72 -10.74 -13.31 -2.32
N ASP A 73 -11.72 -12.59 -1.75
CA ASP A 73 -11.86 -11.15 -2.00
C ASP A 73 -10.62 -10.41 -1.49
N SER A 74 -10.07 -9.53 -2.32
CA SER A 74 -8.92 -8.71 -1.96
C SER A 74 -9.28 -7.61 -0.95
N VAL A 75 -8.40 -7.42 0.02
CA VAL A 75 -8.52 -6.41 1.07
C VAL A 75 -7.21 -5.67 1.28
N MET A 76 -7.30 -4.48 1.85
CA MET A 76 -6.17 -3.68 2.30
C MET A 76 -6.16 -3.57 3.81
N MET A 77 -4.99 -3.69 4.41
CA MET A 77 -4.72 -3.36 5.79
C MET A 77 -3.99 -2.01 5.81
N VAL A 78 -4.64 -0.97 6.32
CA VAL A 78 -4.16 0.43 6.25
C VAL A 78 -3.94 0.96 7.65
N LYS A 79 -2.74 1.47 7.93
CA LYS A 79 -2.44 2.17 9.19
C LYS A 79 -3.22 3.48 9.28
N ARG A 80 -3.92 3.67 10.40
CA ARG A 80 -4.69 4.87 10.73
C ARG A 80 -3.91 5.71 11.74
N PHE A 81 -3.15 6.66 11.23
CA PHE A 81 -2.37 7.62 12.04
C PHE A 81 -3.26 8.71 12.65
N ASP A 82 -4.44 8.90 12.08
CA ASP A 82 -5.48 9.85 12.50
C ASP A 82 -6.35 9.34 13.66
N ASN A 83 -6.23 8.05 14.04
CA ASN A 83 -7.00 7.49 15.14
C ASN A 83 -6.45 7.96 16.50
N ILE A 84 -7.06 9.01 17.07
CA ILE A 84 -6.67 9.62 18.36
C ILE A 84 -6.58 8.58 19.49
N SER A 85 -7.50 7.59 19.49
CA SER A 85 -7.59 6.57 20.54
C SER A 85 -6.54 5.46 20.42
N SER A 86 -6.01 5.25 19.21
CA SER A 86 -5.06 4.19 18.89
C SER A 86 -4.29 4.56 17.62
N PRO A 87 -3.34 5.52 17.71
CA PRO A 87 -2.39 5.76 16.64
C PRO A 87 -1.64 4.44 16.42
N ASP A 88 -1.48 4.02 15.16
CA ASP A 88 -1.06 2.66 14.72
C ASP A 88 -2.19 1.63 14.53
N SER A 89 -3.46 1.95 14.79
CA SER A 89 -4.53 1.00 14.45
C SER A 89 -4.47 0.64 12.97
N VAL A 90 -4.60 -0.66 12.66
CA VAL A 90 -4.58 -1.16 11.28
C VAL A 90 -6.01 -1.50 10.91
N ALA A 91 -6.60 -0.65 10.07
CA ALA A 91 -7.93 -0.84 9.51
C ALA A 91 -7.88 -1.89 8.40
N VAL A 92 -8.85 -2.80 8.38
CA VAL A 92 -9.10 -3.69 7.25
C VAL A 92 -10.15 -3.04 6.36
N MET A 93 -9.83 -2.83 5.10
CA MET A 93 -10.67 -2.13 4.13
C MET A 93 -10.87 -2.98 2.88
N SER A 94 -12.03 -2.88 2.24
CA SER A 94 -12.21 -3.40 0.89
C SER A 94 -11.45 -2.52 -0.12
N LEU A 95 -11.24 -3.03 -1.34
CA LEU A 95 -10.66 -2.22 -2.42
C LEU A 95 -11.52 -1.01 -2.82
N LYS A 96 -12.82 -1.01 -2.46
CA LYS A 96 -13.73 0.13 -2.64
C LYS A 96 -13.59 1.22 -1.57
N GLY A 97 -12.68 1.04 -0.61
CA GLY A 97 -12.46 2.00 0.48
C GLY A 97 -13.39 1.84 1.68
N GLN A 98 -14.19 0.77 1.73
CA GLN A 98 -15.10 0.53 2.85
C GLN A 98 -14.33 -0.05 4.04
N LEU A 99 -14.53 0.50 5.24
CA LEU A 99 -14.01 -0.06 6.47
C LEU A 99 -14.75 -1.36 6.80
N LEU A 100 -14.01 -2.46 6.88
CA LEU A 100 -14.53 -3.78 7.23
C LEU A 100 -14.31 -4.09 8.72
N GLY A 101 -13.19 -3.62 9.28
CA GLY A 101 -12.82 -3.92 10.65
C GLY A 101 -11.43 -3.46 11.02
N TYR A 102 -10.88 -4.04 12.09
CA TYR A 102 -9.52 -3.75 12.56
C TYR A 102 -8.75 -5.02 12.90
N VAL A 103 -7.44 -4.99 12.63
CA VAL A 103 -6.49 -5.99 13.13
C VAL A 103 -6.38 -5.84 14.67
N PRO A 104 -6.41 -6.95 15.43
CA PRO A 104 -6.25 -6.87 16.88
C PRO A 104 -4.93 -6.19 17.30
N ARG A 105 -4.98 -5.38 18.37
CA ARG A 105 -3.82 -4.58 18.82
C ARG A 105 -2.52 -5.39 19.00
N ARG A 106 -2.62 -6.64 19.47
CA ARG A 106 -1.47 -7.53 19.66
C ARG A 106 -0.72 -7.89 18.36
N HIS A 107 -1.32 -7.69 17.19
CA HIS A 107 -0.74 -8.00 15.90
C HIS A 107 -0.31 -6.76 15.09
N ILE A 108 -0.61 -5.55 15.56
CA ILE A 108 -0.31 -4.30 14.84
C ILE A 108 1.18 -4.20 14.45
N ALA A 109 2.09 -4.60 15.35
CA ALA A 109 3.53 -4.53 15.12
C ALA A 109 4.01 -5.40 13.93
N ARG A 110 3.23 -6.42 13.52
CA ARG A 110 3.55 -7.22 12.32
C ARG A 110 3.42 -6.41 11.03
N PHE A 111 2.59 -5.37 11.00
CA PHE A 111 2.36 -4.54 9.82
C PHE A 111 3.40 -3.43 9.78
N VAL A 112 4.53 -3.67 9.12
CA VAL A 112 5.62 -2.69 9.01
C VAL A 112 5.34 -1.62 7.95
N ASN A 113 4.49 -1.94 6.96
CA ASN A 113 4.11 -1.01 5.90
C ASN A 113 2.88 -0.19 6.31
N ASP A 114 2.74 1.02 5.73
CA ASP A 114 1.55 1.87 5.94
C ASP A 114 0.29 1.23 5.32
N THR A 115 0.48 0.47 4.25
CA THR A 115 -0.53 -0.37 3.61
C THR A 115 0.05 -1.75 3.36
N THR A 116 -0.77 -2.78 3.55
CA THR A 116 -0.51 -4.17 3.14
C THR A 116 -1.74 -4.68 2.40
N CYS A 117 -1.57 -5.56 1.41
CA CYS A 117 -2.67 -6.25 0.75
C CYS A 117 -2.76 -7.71 1.20
N GLY A 118 -3.98 -8.24 1.19
CA GLY A 118 -4.27 -9.64 1.50
C GLY A 118 -5.60 -10.05 0.91
N HIS A 119 -6.11 -11.19 1.34
CA HIS A 119 -7.42 -11.68 0.93
C HIS A 119 -8.24 -12.10 2.14
N VAL A 120 -9.56 -12.09 1.98
CA VAL A 120 -10.49 -12.71 2.90
C VAL A 120 -10.25 -14.22 2.89
N TYR A 121 -9.83 -14.77 4.03
CA TYR A 121 -9.70 -16.21 4.22
C TYR A 121 -11.04 -16.83 4.63
N ALA A 122 -11.74 -16.20 5.58
CA ALA A 122 -13.03 -16.66 6.05
C ALA A 122 -13.83 -15.55 6.73
N VAL A 123 -15.16 -15.65 6.66
CA VAL A 123 -16.09 -14.89 7.52
C VAL A 123 -16.89 -15.91 8.32
N SER A 124 -16.77 -15.88 9.65
CA SER A 124 -17.37 -16.90 10.53
C SER A 124 -17.87 -16.31 11.84
N GLN A 125 -18.80 -17.00 12.50
CA GLN A 125 -19.18 -16.70 13.88
C GLN A 125 -18.31 -17.51 14.83
N ASP A 126 -17.86 -16.88 15.93
CA ASP A 126 -17.21 -17.59 17.03
C ASP A 126 -18.23 -18.25 17.98
N ALA A 127 -17.72 -18.96 19.00
CA ALA A 127 -18.56 -19.64 19.98
C ALA A 127 -19.47 -18.70 20.80
N ALA A 128 -19.19 -17.38 20.78
CA ALA A 128 -20.02 -16.36 21.41
C ALA A 128 -20.99 -15.70 20.42
N SER A 129 -21.18 -16.29 19.23
CA SER A 129 -22.01 -15.77 18.14
C SER A 129 -21.57 -14.40 17.62
N LEU A 130 -20.30 -14.03 17.83
CA LEU A 130 -19.73 -12.81 17.27
C LEU A 130 -19.11 -13.13 15.90
N TRP A 131 -19.48 -12.34 14.91
CA TRP A 131 -18.88 -12.44 13.58
C TRP A 131 -17.43 -11.95 13.57
N ARG A 132 -16.59 -12.69 12.86
CA ARG A 132 -15.16 -12.48 12.72
C ARG A 132 -14.80 -12.53 11.24
N LEU A 133 -13.89 -11.65 10.85
CA LEU A 133 -13.25 -11.69 9.55
C LEU A 133 -11.84 -12.23 9.74
N THR A 134 -11.49 -13.31 9.05
CA THR A 134 -10.11 -13.80 8.98
C THR A 134 -9.52 -13.34 7.66
N VAL A 135 -8.43 -12.58 7.71
CA VAL A 135 -7.67 -12.18 6.52
C VAL A 135 -6.35 -12.91 6.49
N ALA A 136 -5.88 -13.29 5.30
CA ALA A 136 -4.56 -13.87 5.08
C ALA A 136 -3.71 -12.90 4.24
N CYS A 137 -2.49 -12.62 4.70
CA CYS A 137 -1.60 -11.67 4.06
C CYS A 137 -0.13 -11.92 4.38
N ARG A 138 0.76 -11.17 3.73
CA ARG A 138 2.19 -11.08 4.07
C ARG A 138 2.44 -9.69 4.65
N PRO A 139 2.42 -9.49 5.98
CA PRO A 139 2.48 -8.17 6.61
C PRO A 139 3.68 -7.31 6.19
N GLU A 140 4.80 -7.98 5.92
CA GLU A 140 6.08 -7.37 5.55
C GLU A 140 6.19 -7.05 4.05
N LEU A 141 5.30 -7.58 3.22
CA LEU A 141 5.31 -7.41 1.77
C LEU A 141 4.54 -6.13 1.38
N PRO A 142 5.21 -5.05 0.93
CA PRO A 142 4.54 -3.81 0.56
C PRO A 142 3.73 -4.00 -0.72
N PRO A 143 2.50 -3.47 -0.82
CA PRO A 143 1.72 -3.53 -2.03
C PRO A 143 2.15 -2.45 -3.01
N LEU A 144 1.85 -2.68 -4.29
CA LEU A 144 1.92 -1.63 -5.28
C LEU A 144 0.61 -0.83 -5.21
N THR A 145 0.70 0.49 -5.09
CA THR A 145 -0.46 1.38 -4.99
C THR A 145 -0.19 2.58 -5.89
N VAL A 146 -1.24 3.31 -6.26
CA VAL A 146 -1.13 4.64 -6.88
C VAL A 146 -1.05 5.71 -5.79
N ASP A 147 -0.32 6.78 -6.05
CA ASP A 147 -0.29 7.95 -5.17
C ASP A 147 -1.61 8.72 -5.32
N THR A 148 -2.12 9.21 -4.19
CA THR A 148 -3.42 9.89 -4.11
C THR A 148 -3.23 11.36 -3.73
N ILE A 149 -2.19 11.97 -4.31
CA ILE A 149 -1.85 13.38 -4.12
C ILE A 149 -2.89 14.23 -4.87
N PRO A 150 -3.44 15.29 -4.25
CA PRO A 150 -4.36 16.22 -4.90
C PRO A 150 -3.78 16.80 -6.20
N ALA A 151 -4.63 16.99 -7.21
CA ALA A 151 -4.20 17.49 -8.51
C ALA A 151 -3.48 18.86 -8.42
N ASN A 152 -3.91 19.73 -7.50
CA ASN A 152 -3.29 21.04 -7.25
C ASN A 152 -1.89 20.95 -6.61
N LEU A 153 -1.52 19.79 -6.05
CA LEU A 153 -0.20 19.53 -5.45
C LEU A 153 0.68 18.60 -6.28
N ALA A 154 0.14 17.94 -7.31
CA ALA A 154 0.84 16.90 -8.06
C ALA A 154 2.14 17.38 -8.72
N SER A 155 2.20 18.63 -9.19
CA SER A 155 3.43 19.23 -9.76
C SER A 155 4.55 19.46 -8.74
N TYR A 156 4.23 19.52 -7.45
CA TYR A 156 5.19 19.74 -6.36
C TYR A 156 5.66 18.44 -5.71
N ALA A 157 4.94 17.33 -5.94
CA ALA A 157 5.20 16.05 -5.30
C ALA A 157 6.48 15.34 -5.78
N ARG A 158 7.07 15.79 -6.89
CA ARG A 158 8.35 15.30 -7.40
C ARG A 158 9.47 16.18 -6.87
N ILE A 159 9.89 15.88 -5.65
CA ILE A 159 10.92 16.61 -4.92
C ILE A 159 12.27 16.45 -5.60
N GLY A 160 12.56 15.29 -6.21
CA GLY A 160 13.78 15.10 -6.99
C GLY A 160 13.95 16.10 -8.13
N GLU A 161 12.85 16.56 -8.75
CA GLU A 161 12.88 17.61 -9.78
C GLU A 161 13.02 19.03 -9.19
N ALA A 162 12.91 19.18 -7.87
CA ALA A 162 12.99 20.46 -7.15
C ALA A 162 14.37 20.72 -6.54
N LEU A 163 15.08 19.65 -6.19
CA LEU A 163 16.40 19.71 -5.59
C LEU A 163 17.44 20.10 -6.65
N ASN A 164 18.55 20.69 -6.19
CA ASN A 164 19.70 20.85 -7.08
C ASN A 164 20.31 19.46 -7.41
N PRO A 165 21.04 19.34 -8.52
CA PRO A 165 21.55 18.04 -8.98
C PRO A 165 22.41 17.31 -7.95
N ASP A 166 23.29 18.02 -7.23
CA ASP A 166 24.21 17.44 -6.26
C ASP A 166 23.47 16.87 -5.04
N ASP A 167 22.50 17.62 -4.50
CA ASP A 167 21.64 17.17 -3.41
C ASP A 167 20.80 15.96 -3.84
N TRP A 168 20.27 15.98 -5.06
CA TRP A 168 19.48 14.86 -5.57
C TRP A 168 20.33 13.60 -5.74
N GLU A 169 21.54 13.72 -6.29
CA GLU A 169 22.48 12.61 -6.42
C GLU A 169 22.83 12.03 -5.05
N ALA A 170 23.06 12.87 -4.04
CA ALA A 170 23.31 12.44 -2.67
C ALA A 170 22.11 11.67 -2.07
N VAL A 171 20.89 12.18 -2.25
CA VAL A 171 19.65 11.50 -1.82
C VAL A 171 19.50 10.15 -2.52
N GLN A 172 19.76 10.09 -3.84
CA GLN A 172 19.69 8.85 -4.61
C GLN A 172 20.70 7.82 -4.11
N ALA A 173 21.96 8.21 -3.92
CA ALA A 173 23.03 7.32 -3.48
C ALA A 173 22.70 6.69 -2.11
N VAL A 174 22.32 7.51 -1.13
CA VAL A 174 21.96 7.04 0.22
C VAL A 174 20.73 6.13 0.17
N THR A 175 19.70 6.50 -0.60
CA THR A 175 18.47 5.71 -0.70
C THR A 175 18.71 4.34 -1.32
N LEU A 176 19.47 4.28 -2.42
CA LEU A 176 19.79 3.02 -3.10
C LEU A 176 20.67 2.11 -2.21
N GLN A 177 21.66 2.69 -1.52
CA GLN A 177 22.51 1.96 -0.59
C GLN A 177 21.71 1.39 0.59
N GLN A 178 20.85 2.19 1.22
CA GLN A 178 19.99 1.75 2.32
C GLN A 178 19.00 0.65 1.89
N ALA A 179 18.54 0.69 0.65
CA ALA A 179 17.68 -0.34 0.07
C ALA A 179 18.43 -1.62 -0.34
N GLY A 180 19.78 -1.66 -0.19
CA GLY A 180 20.60 -2.77 -0.66
C GLY A 180 20.44 -3.02 -2.16
N TYR A 181 20.20 -1.95 -2.94
CA TYR A 181 19.91 -2.00 -4.38
C TYR A 181 18.75 -2.94 -4.73
N ARG A 182 17.66 -2.89 -3.96
CA ARG A 182 16.42 -3.64 -4.24
C ARG A 182 15.23 -2.70 -4.33
N CYS A 183 14.30 -2.98 -5.22
CA CYS A 183 13.03 -2.31 -5.23
C CYS A 183 12.24 -2.71 -3.98
N ARG A 184 11.65 -1.73 -3.31
CA ARG A 184 10.81 -1.98 -2.13
C ARG A 184 9.64 -2.93 -2.44
N GLU A 185 8.98 -2.74 -3.58
CA GLU A 185 7.78 -3.49 -3.95
C GLU A 185 8.12 -4.83 -4.62
N CYS A 186 9.02 -4.87 -5.60
CA CYS A 186 9.30 -6.12 -6.32
C CYS A 186 10.57 -6.86 -5.88
N GLY A 187 11.36 -6.32 -4.95
CA GLY A 187 12.59 -6.96 -4.51
C GLY A 187 13.77 -6.75 -5.48
N PRO A 188 14.69 -7.74 -5.62
CA PRO A 188 15.88 -7.59 -6.46
C PRO A 188 15.53 -7.54 -7.95
N VAL A 189 15.84 -6.42 -8.58
CA VAL A 189 15.62 -6.13 -10.00
C VAL A 189 16.81 -5.33 -10.56
N GLY A 190 16.80 -5.04 -11.86
CA GLY A 190 17.83 -4.25 -12.54
C GLY A 190 17.85 -2.77 -12.12
N GLN A 191 17.84 -1.87 -13.10
CA GLN A 191 17.95 -0.43 -12.82
C GLN A 191 16.87 0.06 -11.85
N LEU A 192 17.28 0.82 -10.84
CA LEU A 192 16.41 1.42 -9.83
C LEU A 192 16.39 2.94 -9.95
N GLN A 193 15.28 3.51 -9.50
CA GLN A 193 15.07 4.94 -9.34
C GLN A 193 14.77 5.23 -7.87
N CYS A 194 15.03 6.46 -7.47
CA CYS A 194 14.62 7.00 -6.19
C CYS A 194 13.26 7.68 -6.33
N ARG A 195 12.33 7.38 -5.43
CA ARG A 195 11.01 8.02 -5.39
C ARG A 195 10.66 8.47 -3.98
N GLU A 196 9.83 9.49 -3.88
CA GLU A 196 9.32 10.00 -2.63
C GLU A 196 8.44 8.96 -1.92
N ARG A 197 8.48 8.98 -0.59
CA ARG A 197 7.55 8.27 0.28
C ARG A 197 6.68 9.29 1.01
N TRP A 198 5.43 9.37 0.61
CA TRP A 198 4.45 10.26 1.22
C TRP A 198 3.63 9.55 2.29
N ARG A 199 3.26 10.28 3.35
CA ARG A 199 2.26 9.88 4.33
C ARG A 199 1.21 10.96 4.47
N PHE A 200 -0.06 10.57 4.48
CA PHE A 200 -1.18 11.49 4.59
C PHE A 200 -1.69 11.53 6.03
N TYR A 201 -1.87 12.74 6.54
CA TYR A 201 -2.51 13.02 7.82
C TYR A 201 -3.81 13.77 7.56
N GLU A 202 -4.88 13.03 7.22
CA GLU A 202 -6.14 13.60 6.75
C GLU A 202 -6.77 14.58 7.75
N GLY A 203 -6.75 14.28 9.05
CA GLY A 203 -7.26 15.18 10.08
C GLY A 203 -6.52 16.51 10.22
N TYR A 204 -5.33 16.64 9.62
CA TYR A 204 -4.51 17.85 9.62
C TYR A 204 -4.32 18.45 8.22
N GLN A 205 -4.78 17.76 7.17
CA GLN A 205 -4.58 18.16 5.77
C GLN A 205 -3.09 18.37 5.42
N VAL A 206 -2.23 17.48 5.95
CA VAL A 206 -0.78 17.50 5.73
C VAL A 206 -0.32 16.24 5.01
N ILE A 207 0.48 16.41 3.96
CA ILE A 207 1.21 15.34 3.27
C ILE A 207 2.68 15.41 3.72
N LYS A 208 3.11 14.47 4.54
CA LYS A 208 4.49 14.44 5.06
C LYS A 208 5.41 13.62 4.16
N LEU A 209 6.57 14.18 3.83
CA LEU A 209 7.67 13.44 3.24
C LEU A 209 8.31 12.56 4.32
N MET A 210 8.16 11.25 4.19
CA MET A 210 8.77 10.27 5.10
C MET A 210 10.20 9.89 4.66
N GLY A 211 10.68 10.47 3.57
CA GLY A 211 11.94 10.15 2.91
C GLY A 211 11.73 9.54 1.53
N PHE A 212 12.69 8.73 1.10
CA PHE A 212 12.70 8.18 -0.24
C PHE A 212 12.76 6.64 -0.23
N ALA A 213 12.45 6.02 -1.37
CA ALA A 213 12.53 4.59 -1.58
C ALA A 213 13.17 4.28 -2.94
N ALA A 214 13.93 3.19 -2.98
CA ALA A 214 14.37 2.59 -4.24
C ALA A 214 13.21 1.82 -4.87
N ALA A 215 12.94 2.08 -6.15
CA ALA A 215 11.87 1.45 -6.90
C ALA A 215 12.26 1.21 -8.36
N HIS A 216 11.73 0.14 -8.95
CA HIS A 216 11.89 -0.13 -10.37
C HIS A 216 11.16 0.95 -11.20
N PRO A 217 11.67 1.38 -12.37
CA PRO A 217 11.02 2.40 -13.19
C PRO A 217 9.54 2.12 -13.50
N GLN A 218 9.19 0.86 -13.79
CA GLN A 218 7.80 0.48 -14.03
C GLN A 218 6.93 0.58 -12.75
N VAL A 219 7.49 0.29 -11.58
CA VAL A 219 6.81 0.45 -10.28
C VAL A 219 6.63 1.94 -9.96
N CYS A 220 7.63 2.78 -10.24
CA CYS A 220 7.51 4.24 -10.15
C CYS A 220 6.38 4.77 -11.05
N ALA A 221 6.29 4.27 -12.28
CA ALA A 221 5.24 4.69 -13.22
C ALA A 221 3.82 4.38 -12.68
N VAL A 222 3.64 3.25 -11.98
CA VAL A 222 2.36 2.92 -11.33
C VAL A 222 2.06 3.86 -10.16
N LYS A 223 3.06 4.21 -9.35
CA LYS A 223 2.88 5.16 -8.24
C LYS A 223 2.40 6.53 -8.75
N HIS A 224 2.95 7.00 -9.86
CA HIS A 224 2.57 8.26 -10.48
C HIS A 224 1.42 8.14 -11.49
N LEU A 225 0.75 6.99 -11.57
CA LEU A 225 -0.44 6.85 -12.40
C LEU A 225 -1.54 7.77 -11.86
N ASP A 226 -1.94 8.77 -12.64
CA ASP A 226 -3.10 9.58 -12.32
C ASP A 226 -4.37 8.71 -12.39
N PRO A 227 -5.08 8.47 -11.27
CA PRO A 227 -6.30 7.67 -11.27
C PRO A 227 -7.43 8.29 -12.10
N CYS A 228 -7.32 9.57 -12.46
CA CYS A 228 -8.28 10.28 -13.31
C CYS A 228 -8.01 10.12 -14.81
N CYS A 229 -6.86 9.55 -15.22
CA CYS A 229 -6.56 9.32 -16.63
C CYS A 229 -7.58 8.39 -17.30
N LEU A 230 -7.89 8.67 -18.58
CA LEU A 230 -8.83 7.86 -19.36
C LEU A 230 -8.31 6.42 -19.53
N PRO A 231 -9.21 5.41 -19.54
CA PRO A 231 -8.83 4.01 -19.80
C PRO A 231 -8.11 3.77 -21.13
N SER A 232 -8.29 4.65 -22.10
CA SER A 232 -7.67 4.58 -23.43
C SER A 232 -6.20 5.02 -23.47
N ASP A 233 -5.63 5.58 -22.41
CA ASP A 233 -4.20 5.96 -22.38
C ASP A 233 -3.32 4.68 -22.36
N PRO A 234 -2.47 4.43 -23.37
CA PRO A 234 -1.61 3.25 -23.41
C PRO A 234 -0.68 3.13 -22.19
N ARG A 235 -0.27 4.27 -21.61
CA ARG A 235 0.58 4.29 -20.40
C ARG A 235 -0.17 3.78 -19.18
N ARG A 236 -1.49 4.00 -19.11
CA ARG A 236 -2.36 3.45 -18.07
C ARG A 236 -2.45 1.93 -18.19
N GLN A 237 -2.58 1.38 -19.39
CA GLN A 237 -2.76 -0.08 -19.58
C GLN A 237 -1.62 -0.89 -18.99
N HIS A 238 -0.37 -0.52 -19.29
CA HIS A 238 0.81 -1.21 -18.75
C HIS A 238 0.92 -1.06 -17.23
N ALA A 239 0.66 0.14 -16.71
CA ALA A 239 0.69 0.42 -15.27
C ALA A 239 -0.39 -0.38 -14.51
N VAL A 240 -1.61 -0.43 -15.05
CA VAL A 240 -2.73 -1.17 -14.46
C VAL A 240 -2.46 -2.68 -14.48
N ALA A 241 -1.92 -3.22 -15.57
CA ALA A 241 -1.52 -4.62 -15.62
C ALA A 241 -0.49 -4.93 -14.53
N LEU A 242 0.56 -4.11 -14.40
CA LEU A 242 1.57 -4.30 -13.36
C LEU A 242 0.97 -4.22 -11.94
N LEU A 243 0.07 -3.24 -11.69
CA LEU A 243 -0.66 -3.12 -10.42
C LEU A 243 -1.44 -4.39 -10.09
N GLN A 244 -2.17 -4.89 -11.08
CA GLN A 244 -2.96 -6.12 -10.98
C GLN A 244 -2.06 -7.33 -10.63
N HIS A 245 -0.91 -7.46 -11.29
CA HIS A 245 0.02 -8.58 -11.08
C HIS A 245 0.74 -8.54 -9.73
N ILE A 246 1.29 -7.40 -9.33
CA ILE A 246 2.08 -7.28 -8.10
C ILE A 246 1.22 -7.50 -6.84
N ASN A 247 -0.07 -7.17 -6.93
CA ASN A 247 -1.02 -7.32 -5.84
C ASN A 247 -1.90 -8.57 -5.91
N GLU A 248 -1.77 -9.39 -6.97
CA GLU A 248 -2.59 -10.58 -7.19
C GLU A 248 -4.10 -10.28 -7.29
N TRP A 249 -4.45 -9.11 -7.84
CA TRP A 249 -5.83 -8.69 -8.04
C TRP A 249 -6.39 -9.20 -9.37
N CYS A 250 -7.69 -9.42 -9.45
CA CYS A 250 -8.38 -9.53 -10.74
C CYS A 250 -8.70 -8.14 -11.32
N ILE A 251 -9.25 -8.12 -12.54
CA ILE A 251 -9.58 -6.88 -13.25
C ILE A 251 -10.60 -6.04 -12.46
N SER A 252 -11.67 -6.65 -11.96
CA SER A 252 -12.71 -5.93 -11.21
C SER A 252 -12.19 -5.38 -9.89
N GLU A 253 -11.35 -6.14 -9.18
CA GLU A 253 -10.68 -5.70 -7.95
C GLU A 253 -9.77 -4.49 -8.21
N THR A 254 -9.02 -4.52 -9.32
CA THR A 254 -8.14 -3.42 -9.71
C THR A 254 -8.93 -2.16 -10.06
N GLU A 255 -10.05 -2.29 -10.78
CA GLU A 255 -10.92 -1.15 -11.08
C GLU A 255 -11.63 -0.61 -9.82
N ASP A 256 -12.07 -1.47 -8.91
CA ASP A 256 -12.60 -1.04 -7.60
C ASP A 256 -11.57 -0.19 -6.84
N TYR A 257 -10.31 -0.64 -6.79
CA TYR A 257 -9.20 0.10 -6.18
C TYR A 257 -8.93 1.44 -6.87
N LEU A 258 -8.88 1.47 -8.21
CA LEU A 258 -8.61 2.70 -8.96
C LEU A 258 -9.75 3.71 -8.80
N ASN A 259 -11.00 3.26 -8.76
CA ASN A 259 -12.15 4.10 -8.47
C ASN A 259 -12.09 4.68 -7.07
N TYR A 260 -11.72 3.88 -6.07
CA TYR A 260 -11.48 4.36 -4.72
C TYR A 260 -10.35 5.41 -4.67
N ALA A 261 -9.20 5.13 -5.30
CA ALA A 261 -8.08 6.05 -5.37
C ALA A 261 -8.46 7.37 -6.06
N ARG A 262 -9.26 7.31 -7.13
CA ARG A 262 -9.82 8.49 -7.80
C ARG A 262 -10.73 9.29 -6.88
N SER A 263 -11.63 8.64 -6.15
CA SER A 263 -12.49 9.31 -5.17
C SER A 263 -11.67 10.00 -4.07
N LEU A 264 -10.58 9.39 -3.59
CA LEU A 264 -9.66 10.04 -2.65
C LEU A 264 -9.01 11.28 -3.24
N VAL A 265 -8.47 11.21 -4.46
CA VAL A 265 -7.86 12.38 -5.13
C VAL A 265 -8.87 13.52 -5.28
N LEU A 266 -10.10 13.21 -5.71
CA LEU A 266 -11.18 14.19 -5.86
C LEU A 266 -11.64 14.78 -4.52
N GLN A 267 -11.71 13.97 -3.46
CA GLN A 267 -12.04 14.45 -2.12
C GLN A 267 -10.95 15.38 -1.61
N ARG A 268 -9.69 14.96 -1.66
CA ARG A 268 -8.57 15.75 -1.17
C ARG A 268 -8.34 17.03 -1.97
N GLY A 269 -8.67 17.03 -3.27
CA GLY A 269 -8.65 18.24 -4.10
C GLY A 269 -9.65 19.33 -3.69
N LYS A 270 -10.61 19.04 -2.80
CA LYS A 270 -11.53 20.04 -2.23
C LYS A 270 -10.97 20.74 -0.99
N GLU A 271 -9.83 20.28 -0.50
CA GLU A 271 -9.24 20.72 0.77
C GLU A 271 -7.90 21.44 0.51
N GLN A 272 -7.46 22.23 1.49
CA GLN A 272 -6.21 22.98 1.41
C GLN A 272 -5.06 22.18 2.02
N TRP A 273 -4.55 21.24 1.24
CA TRP A 273 -3.42 20.42 1.65
C TRP A 273 -2.11 21.19 1.65
N THR A 274 -1.25 20.86 2.61
CA THR A 274 0.13 21.38 2.70
C THR A 274 1.14 20.24 2.80
N PHE A 275 2.40 20.51 2.42
CA PHE A 275 3.50 19.57 2.59
C PHE A 275 4.23 19.80 3.91
N ASP A 276 4.54 18.71 4.62
CA ASP A 276 5.57 18.68 5.66
C ASP A 276 6.84 18.07 5.05
N LEU A 277 7.83 18.94 4.80
CA LEU A 277 9.13 18.58 4.21
C LEU A 277 10.26 18.55 5.23
N THR A 278 9.94 18.42 6.52
CA THR A 278 10.93 18.44 7.62
C THR A 278 12.01 17.38 7.44
N TRP A 279 11.69 16.25 6.79
CA TRP A 279 12.67 15.22 6.43
C TRP A 279 13.87 15.78 5.65
N LEU A 280 13.66 16.74 4.73
CA LEU A 280 14.77 17.36 3.98
C LEU A 280 15.73 18.06 4.93
N THR A 281 15.21 18.96 5.78
CA THR A 281 16.01 19.75 6.70
C THR A 281 16.70 18.90 7.78
N GLU A 282 16.02 17.87 8.29
CA GLU A 282 16.58 16.91 9.25
C GLU A 282 17.74 16.09 8.66
N ASN A 283 17.77 15.93 7.33
CA ASN A 283 18.83 15.22 6.61
C ASN A 283 19.81 16.18 5.91
N GLY A 284 19.82 17.46 6.29
CA GLY A 284 20.80 18.44 5.82
C GLY A 284 20.50 19.07 4.46
N PHE A 285 19.31 18.87 3.89
CA PHE A 285 18.89 19.47 2.62
C PHE A 285 18.04 20.71 2.84
N ALA A 286 18.28 21.76 2.05
CA ALA A 286 17.45 22.96 2.07
C ALA A 286 16.12 22.70 1.36
N ILE A 287 15.02 23.32 1.84
CA ILE A 287 13.73 23.29 1.13
C ILE A 287 13.82 24.19 -0.11
N PRO A 288 13.64 23.67 -1.34
CA PRO A 288 13.66 24.47 -2.56
C PRO A 288 12.66 25.63 -2.53
N ALA A 289 13.05 26.80 -3.05
CA ALA A 289 12.22 28.01 -3.04
C ALA A 289 10.82 27.78 -3.63
N ARG A 290 10.72 26.98 -4.71
CA ARG A 290 9.45 26.66 -5.37
C ARG A 290 8.45 25.87 -4.49
N LEU A 291 8.93 25.22 -3.43
CA LEU A 291 8.11 24.42 -2.52
C LEU A 291 7.68 25.18 -1.27
N GLN A 292 8.31 26.32 -0.96
CA GLN A 292 8.05 27.06 0.28
C GLN A 292 6.59 27.52 0.39
N SER A 293 5.95 27.88 -0.72
CA SER A 293 4.56 28.35 -0.75
C SER A 293 3.52 27.26 -0.47
N VAL A 294 3.89 25.98 -0.62
CA VAL A 294 3.02 24.82 -0.38
C VAL A 294 3.40 24.06 0.90
N CYS A 295 4.42 24.54 1.63
CA CYS A 295 4.78 24.00 2.93
C CYS A 295 3.84 24.52 4.01
N GLY A 296 3.48 23.65 4.96
CA GLY A 296 2.57 23.97 6.05
C GLY A 296 3.18 23.73 7.43
N PRO A 297 2.36 23.80 8.50
CA PRO A 297 2.81 23.44 9.83
C PRO A 297 3.24 21.97 9.88
N THR A 298 4.24 21.69 10.70
CA THR A 298 4.67 20.32 10.96
C THR A 298 3.60 19.57 11.76
N ILE A 299 3.51 18.26 11.55
CA ILE A 299 2.64 17.42 12.38
C ILE A 299 3.14 17.48 13.84
N PRO A 300 2.25 17.72 14.83
CA PRO A 300 2.65 17.80 16.23
C PRO A 300 3.45 16.55 16.67
N ALA A 301 4.60 16.77 17.32
CA ALA A 301 5.53 15.68 17.69
C ALA A 301 4.88 14.60 18.59
N ASN A 302 3.84 14.94 19.36
CA ASN A 302 3.08 13.96 20.16
C ASN A 302 2.26 12.97 19.32
N VAL A 303 1.92 13.33 18.07
CA VAL A 303 1.35 12.43 17.07
C VAL A 303 2.44 11.50 16.51
N GLU A 304 3.69 11.98 16.41
CA GLU A 304 4.83 11.21 15.85
C GLU A 304 5.54 10.28 16.84
N ILE A 305 5.73 10.71 18.10
CA ILE A 305 6.49 9.96 19.13
C ILE A 305 5.78 8.67 19.54
N ARG A 306 4.45 8.60 19.41
CA ARG A 306 3.69 7.34 19.61
C ARG A 306 3.97 6.30 18.51
N LEU A 307 4.47 6.73 17.35
CA LEU A 307 4.76 5.87 16.19
C LEU A 307 6.22 5.35 16.20
N GLN A 308 7.19 6.17 16.61
CA GLN A 308 8.64 5.82 16.52
C GLN A 308 9.18 5.02 17.71
N SER A 309 8.54 5.08 18.88
CA SER A 309 9.01 4.41 20.10
C SER A 309 8.95 2.87 20.04
N LYS A 310 8.26 2.28 19.05
CA LYS A 310 8.26 0.83 18.80
C LYS A 310 9.31 0.36 17.78
N GLU A 311 9.54 1.10 16.69
CA GLU A 311 10.50 0.69 15.63
C GLU A 311 11.95 0.62 16.11
N VAL A 312 12.35 1.49 17.05
CA VAL A 312 13.72 1.51 17.61
C VAL A 312 13.94 0.37 18.63
N SER A 313 12.90 -0.02 19.37
CA SER A 313 13.01 -1.08 20.38
C SER A 313 13.22 -2.48 19.76
N GLU A 314 12.61 -2.74 18.61
CA GLU A 314 12.73 -4.04 17.93
C GLU A 314 14.04 -4.19 17.16
N ARG A 315 14.57 -3.10 16.57
CA ARG A 315 15.90 -3.11 15.94
C ARG A 315 17.04 -3.32 16.94
N ARG A 316 16.92 -2.77 18.17
CA ARG A 316 17.88 -3.05 19.25
C ARG A 316 17.85 -4.52 19.72
N SER A 317 16.67 -5.16 19.74
CA SER A 317 16.58 -6.58 20.14
C SER A 317 17.22 -7.55 19.14
N LYS A 318 17.24 -7.21 17.84
CA LYS A 318 17.90 -8.00 16.78
C LYS A 318 19.42 -7.78 16.75
N PHE A 319 19.92 -6.61 17.16
CA PHE A 319 21.37 -6.35 17.23
C PHE A 319 22.05 -6.95 18.47
N VAL A 320 21.35 -7.05 19.61
CA VAL A 320 21.93 -7.60 20.85
C VAL A 320 22.07 -9.14 20.83
N LYS A 321 21.39 -9.83 19.90
CA LYS A 321 21.50 -11.30 19.73
C LYS A 321 22.48 -11.76 18.63
N GLY A 322 23.16 -10.83 17.95
CA GLY A 322 24.11 -11.13 16.87
C GLY A 322 25.59 -10.93 17.23
N GLY A 323 25.92 -10.68 18.50
CA GLY A 323 27.30 -10.53 18.95
C GLY A 323 28.01 -11.87 19.08
N CYS A 324 28.44 -12.45 17.95
CA CYS A 324 29.40 -13.55 17.95
C CYS A 324 30.82 -12.99 17.76
N CYS A 325 31.69 -13.34 18.69
CA CYS A 325 33.10 -13.04 18.77
C CYS A 325 33.85 -13.36 17.46
N PHE A 326 34.75 -12.46 17.06
CA PHE A 326 35.99 -12.87 16.42
C PHE A 326 37.15 -12.33 17.25
N GLN A 327 37.90 -13.28 17.83
CA GLN A 327 39.32 -13.13 18.15
C GLN A 327 40.11 -13.08 16.85
#